data_AF-A0A2W6D6N6-F1
#
_entry.id   AF-A0A2W6D6N6-F1
#
_cell.length_a   1.000
_cell.length_b   1.000
_cell.length_c   1.000
_cell.angle_alpha   90.00
_cell.angle_beta   90.00
_cell.angle_gamma   90.00
#
_symmetry.space_group_name_H-M   'P 1'
#
loop_
_entity.id
_entity.type
_entity.pdbx_description
1 polymer ?
#
loop_
_entity_poly.entity_id
_entity_poly.type
_entity_poly.pdbx_seq_one_letter_code
_entity_poly.pdbx_strand_id
1 'polypeptide(L)'
;MPDLSPEARARAGRTIEVSAVFAGHADEIVAALPDVPDGHVLVALVNHEHNFTGTHHVDKASMVERVPELEGPDGWAMVFTPGATAADVHRRTSEMADIAGKRIAAIDRIIARRGTDAG
;
A
#
# COMPACT_ATOMS: atom_id res chain seq x y z
N MET A 1 -20.61 -6.83 4.04
CA MET A 1 -20.98 -6.40 2.67
C MET A 1 -19.81 -5.57 2.13
N PRO A 2 -19.29 -5.79 0.91
CA PRO A 2 -18.19 -4.99 0.39
C PRO A 2 -18.61 -3.52 0.28
N ASP A 3 -17.71 -2.61 0.66
CA ASP A 3 -17.92 -1.18 0.50
C ASP A 3 -17.78 -0.78 -0.98
N LEU A 4 -18.85 -0.25 -1.53
CA LEU A 4 -19.01 0.15 -2.93
C LEU A 4 -19.15 1.67 -3.08
N SER A 5 -18.81 2.43 -2.04
CA SER A 5 -18.91 3.88 -2.03
C SER A 5 -17.96 4.53 -3.07
N PRO A 6 -18.27 5.75 -3.52
CA PRO A 6 -17.33 6.56 -4.30
C PRO A 6 -15.98 6.76 -3.58
N GLU A 7 -16.00 6.85 -2.25
CA GLU A 7 -14.82 6.97 -1.40
C GLU A 7 -13.95 5.71 -1.48
N ALA A 8 -14.54 4.51 -1.43
CA ALA A 8 -13.83 3.25 -1.60
C ALA A 8 -13.18 3.12 -2.98
N ARG A 9 -13.88 3.58 -4.03
CA ARG A 9 -13.33 3.64 -5.39
C ARG A 9 -12.17 4.64 -5.47
N ALA A 10 -12.33 5.83 -4.89
CA ALA A 10 -11.29 6.86 -4.87
C ALA A 10 -10.05 6.40 -4.10
N ARG A 11 -10.20 5.74 -2.95
CA ARG A 11 -9.06 5.18 -2.19
C ARG A 11 -8.35 4.06 -2.97
N ALA A 12 -9.09 3.24 -3.72
CA ALA A 12 -8.46 2.28 -4.62
C ALA A 12 -7.66 2.98 -5.73
N GLY A 13 -8.17 4.09 -6.30
CA GLY A 13 -7.41 4.92 -7.25
C GLY A 13 -6.10 5.44 -6.66
N ARG A 14 -6.18 6.05 -5.46
CA ARG A 14 -4.99 6.52 -4.73
C ARG A 14 -3.99 5.41 -4.43
N THR A 15 -4.46 4.19 -4.13
CA THR A 15 -3.58 3.04 -3.89
C THR A 15 -2.76 2.66 -5.14
N ILE A 16 -3.30 2.85 -6.35
CA ILE A 16 -2.55 2.63 -7.60
C ILE A 16 -1.43 3.68 -7.71
N GLU A 17 -1.73 4.95 -7.45
CA GLU A 17 -0.75 6.04 -7.49
C GLU A 17 0.37 5.81 -6.47
N VAL A 18 0.02 5.46 -5.23
CA VAL A 18 0.96 5.16 -4.16
C VAL A 18 1.83 3.94 -4.46
N SER A 19 1.29 2.94 -5.18
CA SER A 19 2.09 1.80 -5.64
C SER A 19 3.26 2.23 -6.52
N ALA A 20 3.04 3.23 -7.38
CA ALA A 20 4.10 3.80 -8.22
C ALA A 20 5.13 4.57 -7.39
N VAL A 21 4.72 5.24 -6.31
CA VAL A 21 5.63 5.93 -5.38
C VAL A 21 6.59 4.92 -4.73
N PHE A 22 6.06 3.84 -4.15
CA PHE A 22 6.93 2.80 -3.58
C PHE A 22 7.86 2.17 -4.61
N ALA A 23 7.38 1.95 -5.84
CA ALA A 23 8.21 1.43 -6.92
C ALA A 23 9.34 2.39 -7.31
N GLY A 24 9.08 3.70 -7.32
CA GLY A 24 10.09 4.74 -7.59
C GLY A 24 11.17 4.82 -6.52
N HIS A 25 10.86 4.44 -5.28
CA HIS A 25 11.78 4.41 -4.15
C HIS A 25 12.34 3.01 -3.84
N ALA A 26 12.25 2.06 -4.78
CA ALA A 26 12.67 0.68 -4.54
C ALA A 26 14.15 0.55 -4.13
N ASP A 27 15.04 1.29 -4.77
CA ASP A 27 16.47 1.27 -4.45
C ASP A 27 16.75 1.84 -3.05
N GLU A 28 16.04 2.91 -2.66
CA GLU A 28 16.15 3.52 -1.33
C GLU A 28 15.65 2.57 -0.23
N ILE A 29 14.50 1.91 -0.47
CA ILE A 29 13.94 0.91 0.43
C ILE A 29 14.92 -0.25 0.62
N VAL A 30 15.52 -0.75 -0.46
CA VAL A 30 16.47 -1.86 -0.40
C VAL A 30 17.76 -1.46 0.29
N ALA A 31 18.25 -0.24 0.04
CA ALA A 31 19.44 0.29 0.69
C ALA A 31 19.29 0.41 2.21
N ALA A 32 18.07 0.56 2.73
CA ALA A 32 17.79 0.60 4.17
C ALA A 32 17.70 -0.79 4.84
N LEU A 33 17.51 -1.87 4.06
CA LEU A 33 17.33 -3.22 4.63
C LEU A 33 18.52 -3.78 5.42
N PRO A 34 19.80 -3.51 5.06
CA PRO A 34 20.95 -4.00 5.84
C PRO A 34 21.02 -3.46 7.26
N ASP A 35 20.42 -2.28 7.52
CA ASP A 35 20.43 -1.63 8.83
C ASP A 35 19.30 -2.10 9.75
N VAL A 36 18.42 -2.99 9.27
CA VAL A 36 17.30 -3.52 10.04
C VAL A 36 17.80 -4.52 11.08
N PRO A 37 17.59 -4.28 12.38
CA PRO A 37 18.03 -5.19 13.43
C PRO A 37 17.35 -6.55 13.37
N ASP A 38 17.99 -7.56 13.94
CA ASP A 38 17.36 -8.87 14.16
C ASP A 38 16.04 -8.71 14.92
N GLY A 39 15.04 -9.51 14.54
CA GLY A 39 13.69 -9.42 15.10
C GLY A 39 12.86 -8.24 14.59
N HIS A 40 13.41 -7.35 13.76
CA HIS A 40 12.68 -6.21 13.20
C HIS A 40 12.30 -6.41 11.72
N VAL A 41 11.45 -5.52 11.23
CA VAL A 41 11.08 -5.34 9.82
C VAL A 41 11.32 -3.88 9.42
N LEU A 42 11.52 -3.65 8.13
CA LEU A 42 11.53 -2.33 7.55
C LEU A 42 10.09 -1.94 7.16
N VAL A 43 9.66 -0.74 7.52
CA VAL A 43 8.35 -0.20 7.15
C VAL A 43 8.57 1.04 6.32
N ALA A 44 8.22 0.96 5.04
CA ALA A 44 8.26 2.08 4.11
C ALA A 44 6.92 2.82 4.16
N LEU A 45 6.94 4.16 4.18
CA LEU A 45 5.76 4.98 4.38
C LEU A 45 5.52 5.96 3.23
N VAL A 46 4.25 6.12 2.87
CA VAL A 46 3.75 7.15 1.96
C VAL A 46 2.59 7.88 2.64
N ASN A 47 2.63 9.21 2.66
CA ASN A 47 1.59 10.02 3.30
C ASN A 47 0.35 10.20 2.40
N HIS A 48 -0.67 10.87 2.92
CA HIS A 48 -1.92 11.16 2.21
C HIS A 48 -1.76 12.06 0.97
N GLU A 49 -0.62 12.75 0.83
CA GLU A 49 -0.27 13.56 -0.34
C GLU A 49 0.53 12.76 -1.38
N HIS A 50 0.65 11.44 -1.18
CA HIS A 50 1.41 10.52 -2.02
C HIS A 50 2.92 10.80 -2.05
N ASN A 51 3.45 11.42 -1.00
CA ASN A 51 4.88 11.64 -0.83
C ASN A 51 5.50 10.48 -0.03
N PHE A 52 6.64 9.97 -0.49
CA PHE A 52 7.44 9.03 0.29
C PHE A 52 8.03 9.74 1.51
N THR A 53 7.73 9.24 2.71
CA THR A 53 8.18 9.87 3.97
C THR A 53 9.34 9.14 4.62
N GLY A 54 9.87 8.11 3.96
CA GLY A 54 11.03 7.36 4.43
C GLY A 54 10.68 5.97 4.97
N THR A 55 11.65 5.40 5.70
CA THR A 55 11.57 4.05 6.23
C THR A 55 11.79 4.01 7.75
N HIS A 56 11.15 3.06 8.42
CA HIS A 56 11.27 2.85 9.86
C HIS A 56 11.60 1.39 10.18
N HIS A 57 12.39 1.16 11.23
CA HIS A 57 12.57 -0.17 11.80
C HIS A 57 11.51 -0.40 12.85
N VAL A 58 10.79 -1.51 12.75
CA VAL A 58 9.72 -1.87 13.68
C VAL A 58 9.94 -3.29 14.17
N ASP A 59 9.88 -3.48 15.48
CA ASP A 59 9.94 -4.81 16.09
C ASP A 59 8.76 -5.67 15.59
N LYS A 60 9.03 -6.93 15.22
CA LYS A 60 8.01 -7.82 14.67
C LYS A 60 6.86 -8.08 15.65
N ALA A 61 7.12 -8.12 16.96
CA ALA A 61 6.09 -8.38 17.96
C ALA A 61 5.14 -7.19 18.13
N SER A 62 5.64 -5.96 17.95
CA SER A 62 4.84 -4.73 18.03
C SER A 62 4.32 -4.21 16.69
N MET A 63 4.56 -4.91 15.59
CA MET A 63 4.23 -4.45 14.23
C MET A 63 2.75 -4.09 14.04
N VAL A 64 1.85 -4.89 14.63
CA VAL A 64 0.39 -4.69 14.50
C VAL A 64 -0.06 -3.36 15.13
N GLU A 65 0.61 -2.92 16.19
CA GLU A 65 0.31 -1.66 16.88
C GLU A 65 1.05 -0.48 16.24
N ARG A 66 2.32 -0.67 15.90
CA ARG A 66 3.22 0.40 15.45
C ARG A 66 3.01 0.81 13.99
N VAL A 67 2.68 -0.13 13.11
CA VAL A 67 2.51 0.20 11.68
C VAL A 67 1.33 1.15 11.45
N PRO A 68 0.13 0.93 12.04
CA PRO A 68 -0.97 1.89 11.92
C PRO A 68 -0.65 3.28 12.49
N GLU A 69 0.09 3.36 13.59
CA GLU A 69 0.54 4.65 14.16
C GLU A 69 1.46 5.41 13.19
N LEU A 70 2.36 4.69 12.52
CA LEU A 70 3.31 5.24 11.56
C LEU A 70 2.65 5.63 10.23
N GLU A 71 1.73 4.81 9.72
CA GLU A 71 0.95 5.10 8.51
C GLU A 71 0.18 6.42 8.65
N GLY A 72 -0.35 6.68 9.84
CA GLY A 72 -1.16 7.86 10.11
C GLY A 72 -2.51 7.84 9.37
N PRO A 73 -3.29 8.93 9.47
CA PRO A 73 -4.58 9.02 8.78
C PRO A 73 -4.38 9.05 7.27
N ASP A 74 -5.09 8.16 6.57
CA ASP A 74 -5.12 8.04 5.11
C ASP A 74 -3.78 7.71 4.41
N GLY A 75 -2.70 7.46 5.15
CA GLY A 75 -1.43 7.03 4.59
C GLY A 75 -1.43 5.61 4.05
N TRP A 76 -0.24 5.15 3.68
CA TRP A 76 0.05 3.77 3.32
C TRP A 76 1.40 3.34 3.88
N ALA A 77 1.43 2.14 4.42
CA ALA A 77 2.65 1.47 4.83
C ALA A 77 2.90 0.19 4.02
N MET A 78 4.16 -0.09 3.71
CA MET A 78 4.59 -1.37 3.17
C MET A 78 5.72 -1.96 4.00
N VAL A 79 5.50 -3.17 4.52
CA VAL A 79 6.42 -3.84 5.44
C VAL A 79 7.31 -4.81 4.69
N PHE A 80 8.63 -4.73 4.82
CA PHE A 80 9.62 -5.62 4.20
C PHE A 80 10.45 -6.35 5.26
N THR A 81 10.76 -7.60 5.01
CA THR A 81 11.71 -8.37 5.81
C THR A 81 13.14 -8.12 5.34
N PRO A 82 14.15 -8.18 6.23
CA PRO A 82 15.55 -8.16 5.83
C PRO A 82 15.85 -9.16 4.71
N GLY A 83 16.68 -8.75 3.75
CA GLY A 83 17.03 -9.55 2.56
C GLY A 83 16.05 -9.45 1.39
N ALA A 84 14.96 -8.67 1.49
CA ALA A 84 14.14 -8.35 0.33
C ALA A 84 14.94 -7.62 -0.75
N THR A 85 14.58 -7.82 -2.01
CA THR A 85 15.27 -7.24 -3.17
C THR A 85 14.43 -6.15 -3.84
N ALA A 86 15.03 -5.37 -4.74
CA ALA A 86 14.28 -4.39 -5.55
C ALA A 86 13.19 -5.07 -6.38
N ALA A 87 13.46 -6.29 -6.87
CA ALA A 87 12.46 -7.10 -7.56
C ALA A 87 11.28 -7.48 -6.65
N ASP A 88 11.51 -7.75 -5.36
CA ASP A 88 10.43 -7.97 -4.40
C ASP A 88 9.60 -6.71 -4.14
N VAL A 89 10.26 -5.53 -4.07
CA VAL A 89 9.54 -4.25 -3.96
C VAL A 89 8.65 -4.05 -5.17
N HIS A 90 9.19 -4.16 -6.39
CA HIS A 90 8.42 -4.00 -7.63
C HIS A 90 7.29 -5.02 -7.77
N ARG A 91 7.53 -6.27 -7.40
CA ARG A 91 6.49 -7.30 -7.42
C ARG A 91 5.34 -6.95 -6.49
N ARG A 92 5.64 -6.56 -5.25
CA ARG A 92 4.61 -6.23 -4.25
C ARG A 92 3.85 -4.96 -4.58
N THR A 93 4.50 -3.95 -5.12
CA THR A 93 3.81 -2.73 -5.57
C THR A 93 2.92 -3.01 -6.79
N SER A 94 3.35 -3.88 -7.70
CA SER A 94 2.51 -4.35 -8.82
C SER A 94 1.29 -5.13 -8.31
N GLU A 95 1.47 -6.06 -7.37
CA GLU A 95 0.37 -6.80 -6.74
C GLU A 95 -0.62 -5.85 -6.04
N MET A 96 -0.13 -4.82 -5.36
CA MET A 96 -0.95 -3.80 -4.71
C MET A 96 -1.79 -3.00 -5.73
N ALA A 97 -1.17 -2.54 -6.82
CA ALA A 97 -1.87 -1.84 -7.90
C ALA A 97 -2.93 -2.73 -8.57
N ASP A 98 -2.60 -4.01 -8.82
CA ASP A 98 -3.52 -4.98 -9.43
C ASP A 98 -4.75 -5.24 -8.56
N ILE A 99 -4.57 -5.39 -7.25
CA ILE A 99 -5.66 -5.58 -6.30
C ILE A 99 -6.56 -4.34 -6.29
N ALA A 100 -5.98 -3.16 -6.27
CA ALA A 100 -6.71 -1.90 -6.32
C ALA A 100 -7.50 -1.75 -7.63
N GLY A 101 -6.88 -2.06 -8.77
CA GLY A 101 -7.53 -2.06 -10.09
C GLY A 101 -8.71 -3.03 -10.17
N LYS A 102 -8.54 -4.26 -9.67
CA LYS A 102 -9.64 -5.24 -9.56
C LYS A 102 -10.78 -4.73 -8.70
N ARG A 103 -10.48 -3.99 -7.62
CA ARG A 103 -11.49 -3.38 -6.75
C ARG A 103 -12.29 -2.30 -7.46
N ILE A 104 -11.63 -1.40 -8.20
CA ILE A 104 -12.30 -0.39 -9.02
C ILE A 104 -13.22 -1.06 -10.05
N ALA A 105 -12.70 -2.04 -10.79
CA ALA A 105 -13.48 -2.76 -11.81
C ALA A 105 -14.71 -3.48 -11.22
N ALA A 106 -14.59 -4.03 -10.01
CA ALA A 106 -15.71 -4.66 -9.31
C ALA A 106 -16.77 -3.64 -8.88
N ILE A 107 -16.36 -2.50 -8.31
CA ILE A 107 -17.27 -1.42 -7.91
C ILE A 107 -18.01 -0.89 -9.13
N ASP A 108 -17.30 -0.56 -10.21
CA ASP A 108 -17.86 -0.01 -11.45
C ASP A 108 -18.88 -0.98 -12.06
N ARG A 109 -18.58 -2.28 -12.09
CA ARG A 109 -19.50 -3.32 -12.58
C ARG A 109 -20.79 -3.39 -11.76
N ILE A 110 -20.70 -3.31 -10.44
CA ILE A 110 -21.88 -3.40 -9.56
C ILE A 110 -22.75 -2.15 -9.68
N ILE A 111 -22.14 -0.97 -9.78
CA ILE A 111 -22.86 0.29 -10.00
C ILE A 111 -23.61 0.26 -11.34
N ALA A 112 -22.94 -0.14 -12.42
CA ALA A 112 -23.57 -0.24 -13.75
C ALA A 112 -24.78 -1.19 -13.77
N ARG A 113 -24.69 -2.33 -13.07
CA ARG A 113 -25.82 -3.28 -12.96
C ARG A 113 -27.02 -2.65 -12.25
N ARG A 114 -26.79 -1.92 -11.15
CA ARG A 114 -27.86 -1.27 -10.37
C ARG A 114 -28.54 -0.11 -11.12
N GLY A 115 -27.81 0.56 -12.02
CA GLY A 115 -28.38 1.60 -12.88
C GLY A 115 -29.25 1.05 -14.02
N THR A 116 -29.08 -0.22 -14.40
CA THR A 116 -29.86 -0.87 -15.47
C THR A 116 -31.18 -1.44 -14.97
N ASP A 117 -31.27 -1.82 -13.69
CA ASP A 117 -32.50 -2.36 -13.08
C ASP A 117 -33.52 -1.27 -12.64
N ALA A 118 -33.19 0.02 -12.84
CA ALA A 118 -34.01 1.16 -12.41
C ALA A 118 -34.61 1.98 -13.57
N GLY A 119 -34.52 1.48 -14.80
CA GLY A 119 -35.13 2.05 -16.02
C GLY A 119 -36.07 1.06 -16.68
#